data_AF-A0A072TIZ6-F1
#
_entry.id   AF-A0A072TIZ6-F1
#
_cell.length_a   1.000
_cell.length_b   1.000
_cell.length_c   1.000
_cell.angle_alpha   90.00
_cell.angle_beta   90.00
_cell.angle_gamma   90.00
#
_symmetry.space_group_name_H-M   'P 1'
#
loop_
_entity.id
_entity.type
_entity.pdbx_description
1 polymer ?
#
loop_
_entity_poly.entity_id
_entity_poly.type
_entity_poly.pdbx_seq_one_letter_code
_entity_poly.pdbx_strand_id
1 'polypeptide(L)'
;MVGRNDAALAAAQQVVAQAVGQQPNANAGASAEARMLETFLRNHPPTFKGRYDPDRAQTGLKEIERVFRLMQCSEVQKVNA
;
A
#
# COMPACT_ATOMS: atom_id res chain seq x y z
N MET A 1 -22.63 40.86 24.37
CA MET A 1 -21.47 40.47 23.54
C MET A 1 -21.16 38.99 23.75
N VAL A 2 -21.96 38.06 23.20
CA VAL A 2 -21.82 36.60 23.47
C VAL A 2 -21.69 35.73 22.20
N GLY A 3 -21.70 36.30 20.99
CA GLY A 3 -21.68 35.52 19.74
C GLY A 3 -20.39 35.61 18.91
N ARG A 4 -19.39 36.40 19.32
CA ARG A 4 -18.14 36.55 18.56
C ARG A 4 -17.17 35.39 18.76
N ASN A 5 -17.25 34.68 19.89
CA ASN A 5 -16.35 33.57 20.20
C ASN A 5 -16.76 32.29 19.47
N ASP A 6 -18.05 32.01 19.33
CA ASP A 6 -18.56 30.85 18.58
C ASP A 6 -18.24 30.93 17.08
N ALA A 7 -18.33 32.13 16.49
CA ALA A 7 -17.96 32.34 15.10
C ALA A 7 -16.46 32.11 14.86
N ALA A 8 -15.60 32.53 15.80
CA ALA A 8 -14.16 32.31 15.72
C ALA A 8 -13.81 30.82 15.89
N LEU A 9 -14.52 30.11 16.77
CA LEU A 9 -14.33 28.67 16.97
C LEU A 9 -14.78 27.87 15.74
N ALA A 10 -15.93 28.21 15.15
CA ALA A 10 -16.43 27.57 13.94
C ALA A 10 -15.49 27.80 12.75
N ALA A 11 -14.95 29.01 12.59
CA ALA A 11 -13.96 29.31 11.57
C ALA A 11 -12.66 28.51 11.78
N ALA A 12 -12.19 28.39 13.02
CA ALA A 12 -11.02 27.58 13.34
C ALA A 12 -11.25 26.08 13.01
N GLN A 13 -12.43 25.53 13.29
CA GLN A 13 -12.78 24.16 12.93
C GLN A 13 -12.83 23.94 11.42
N GLN A 14 -13.34 24.91 10.66
CA GLN A 14 -13.32 24.86 9.19
C GLN A 14 -11.90 24.89 8.65
N VAL A 15 -11.00 25.67 9.24
CA VAL A 15 -9.56 25.72 8.92
C VAL A 15 -8.85 24.39 9.18
N VAL A 16 -9.18 23.73 10.29
CA VAL A 16 -8.64 22.39 10.58
C VAL A 16 -9.22 21.34 9.62
N ALA A 17 -10.51 21.41 9.28
CA ALA A 17 -11.16 20.48 8.37
C ALA A 17 -10.62 20.57 6.93
N GLN A 18 -10.32 21.77 6.44
CA GLN A 18 -9.69 21.95 5.13
C GLN A 18 -8.21 21.55 5.15
N ALA A 19 -7.49 21.76 6.26
CA ALA A 19 -6.10 21.30 6.40
C ALA A 19 -5.98 19.77 6.42
N VAL A 20 -6.88 19.07 7.13
CA VAL A 20 -6.87 17.59 7.15
C VAL A 20 -7.30 16.98 5.80
N GLY A 21 -8.19 17.64 5.06
CA GLY A 21 -8.57 17.23 3.71
C GLY A 21 -7.51 17.49 2.63
N GLN A 22 -6.59 18.42 2.89
CA GLN A 22 -5.50 18.80 1.97
C GLN A 22 -4.16 18.14 2.28
N GLN A 23 -4.02 17.43 3.40
CA GLN A 23 -2.83 16.62 3.65
C GLN A 23 -2.78 15.48 2.63
N PRO A 24 -1.82 15.46 1.69
CA PRO A 24 -1.53 14.23 0.97
C PRO A 24 -1.17 13.22 2.04
N ASN A 25 -1.98 12.17 2.16
CA ASN A 25 -1.79 11.14 3.15
C ASN A 25 -0.45 10.46 2.83
N ALA A 26 0.65 10.93 3.42
CA ALA A 26 1.98 10.36 3.24
C ALA A 26 2.01 8.87 3.67
N ASN A 27 1.03 8.45 4.49
CA ASN A 27 0.81 7.08 4.89
C ASN A 27 -0.07 6.26 3.91
N ALA A 28 -0.66 6.87 2.87
CA ALA A 28 -1.44 6.13 1.86
C ALA A 28 -0.56 5.20 1.02
N GLY A 29 0.66 5.64 0.67
CA GLY A 29 1.64 4.82 -0.07
C GLY A 29 2.07 3.60 0.74
N ALA A 30 2.56 3.83 1.96
CA ALA A 30 2.97 2.75 2.87
C ALA A 30 1.82 1.79 3.20
N SER A 31 0.59 2.30 3.33
CA SER A 31 -0.60 1.46 3.57
C SER A 31 -1.00 0.66 2.33
N ALA A 32 -0.80 1.18 1.11
CA ALA A 32 -1.04 0.45 -0.12
C ALA A 32 0.00 -0.67 -0.34
N GLU A 33 1.27 -0.40 -0.07
CA GLU A 33 2.35 -1.39 -0.13
C GLU A 33 2.14 -2.51 0.89
N ALA A 34 1.79 -2.18 2.14
CA ALA A 34 1.47 -3.18 3.16
C ALA A 34 0.29 -4.08 2.76
N ARG A 35 -0.75 -3.52 2.13
CA ARG A 35 -1.91 -4.29 1.62
C ARG A 35 -1.52 -5.19 0.44
N MET A 36 -0.64 -4.73 -0.45
CA MET A 36 -0.12 -5.56 -1.53
C MET A 36 0.70 -6.71 -0.98
N LEU A 37 1.58 -6.46 0.00
CA LEU A 37 2.38 -7.49 0.64
C LEU A 37 1.51 -8.53 1.36
N GLU A 38 0.49 -8.09 2.10
CA GLU A 38 -0.48 -8.99 2.75
C GLU A 38 -1.18 -9.88 1.72
N THR A 39 -1.63 -9.28 0.60
CA THR A 39 -2.29 -10.00 -0.49
C THR A 39 -1.33 -11.00 -1.14
N PHE A 40 -0.07 -10.63 -1.35
CA PHE A 40 0.96 -11.50 -1.90
C PHE A 40 1.18 -12.73 -1.01
N LEU A 41 1.41 -12.52 0.29
CA LEU A 41 1.63 -13.60 1.26
C LEU A 41 0.41 -14.54 1.39
N ARG A 42 -0.81 -13.97 1.32
CA ARG A 42 -2.05 -14.73 1.35
C ARG A 42 -2.25 -15.64 0.12
N ASN A 43 -1.56 -15.35 -0.99
CA ASN A 43 -1.52 -16.22 -2.17
C ASN A 43 -0.44 -17.32 -2.10
N HIS A 44 0.18 -17.53 -0.93
CA HIS A 44 1.17 -18.60 -0.69
C HIS A 44 2.30 -18.64 -1.74
N PRO A 45 3.13 -17.59 -1.83
CA PRO A 45 4.23 -17.56 -2.78
C PRO A 45 5.22 -18.70 -2.51
N PRO A 46 5.79 -19.31 -3.56
CA PRO A 46 6.75 -20.38 -3.40
C PRO A 46 8.01 -19.91 -2.67
N THR A 47 8.53 -20.74 -1.76
CA THR A 47 9.75 -20.43 -1.00
C THR A 47 10.98 -21.04 -1.66
N PHE A 48 12.01 -20.23 -1.90
CA PHE A 48 13.30 -20.72 -2.38
C PHE A 48 14.15 -21.18 -1.18
N LYS A 49 14.54 -22.46 -1.18
CA LYS A 49 15.41 -23.03 -0.13
C LYS A 49 16.91 -22.90 -0.42
N GLY A 50 17.30 -22.13 -1.44
CA GLY A 50 18.70 -21.87 -1.80
C GLY A 50 19.51 -23.08 -2.28
N ARG A 51 18.86 -24.22 -2.53
CA ARG A 51 19.49 -25.40 -3.14
C ARG A 51 19.61 -25.20 -4.65
N TYR A 52 20.66 -25.76 -5.25
CA TYR A 52 20.84 -25.73 -6.70
C TYR A 52 19.84 -26.70 -7.37
N ASP A 53 18.63 -26.22 -7.60
CA ASP A 53 17.54 -26.92 -8.29
C ASP A 53 16.99 -25.97 -9.38
N PRO A 54 17.60 -25.91 -10.58
CA PRO A 54 17.21 -24.96 -11.62
C PRO A 54 15.75 -25.13 -12.08
N ASP A 55 15.25 -26.37 -12.14
CA ASP A 55 13.88 -26.67 -12.53
C ASP A 55 12.84 -26.19 -11.49
N ARG A 56 13.10 -26.44 -10.20
CA ARG A 56 12.27 -25.90 -9.12
C ARG A 56 12.33 -24.38 -9.08
N ALA A 57 13.50 -23.80 -9.34
CA ALA A 57 13.66 -22.36 -9.35
C ALA A 57 12.84 -21.74 -10.49
N GLN A 58 12.89 -22.33 -11.69
CA GLN A 58 12.11 -21.88 -12.84
C GLN A 58 10.60 -22.04 -12.60
N THR A 59 10.17 -23.14 -12.00
CA THR A 59 8.76 -23.37 -11.64
C THR A 59 8.30 -22.37 -10.57
N GLY A 60 9.14 -22.11 -9.55
CA GLY A 60 8.87 -21.11 -8.52
C GLY A 60 8.71 -19.70 -9.10
N LEU A 61 9.56 -19.30 -10.05
CA LEU A 61 9.44 -18.00 -10.72
C LEU A 61 8.12 -17.88 -11.50
N LYS A 62 7.68 -18.93 -12.21
CA LYS A 62 6.40 -18.92 -12.94
C LYS A 62 5.20 -18.73 -12.01
N GLU A 63 5.22 -19.37 -10.84
CA GLU A 63 4.16 -19.24 -9.85
C GLU A 63 4.15 -17.85 -9.19
N ILE A 64 5.32 -17.24 -8.93
CA ILE A 64 5.41 -15.85 -8.45
C ILE A 64 4.85 -14.88 -9.48
N GLU A 65 5.20 -15.04 -10.76
CA GLU A 65 4.67 -14.23 -11.86
C GLU A 65 3.15 -14.36 -11.98
N ARG A 66 2.59 -15.54 -11.69
CA ARG A 66 1.14 -15.76 -11.64
C ARG A 66 0.48 -14.94 -10.53
N VAL A 67 1.07 -14.88 -9.34
CA VAL A 67 0.56 -14.08 -8.22
C VAL A 67 0.59 -12.58 -8.54
N PHE A 68 1.70 -12.08 -9.10
CA PHE A 68 1.78 -10.68 -9.52
C PHE A 68 0.74 -10.31 -10.57
N ARG A 69 0.44 -11.22 -11.51
CA ARG A 69 -0.63 -11.01 -12.50
C ARG A 69 -2.01 -10.95 -11.86
N LEU A 70 -2.30 -11.81 -10.87
CA LEU A 70 -3.57 -11.78 -10.13
C LEU A 70 -3.73 -10.47 -9.35
N MET A 71 -2.63 -9.93 -8.82
CA MET A 71 -2.60 -8.65 -8.11
C MET A 71 -2.57 -7.43 -9.04
N GLN A 72 -2.46 -7.64 -10.36
CA GLN A 72 -2.30 -6.58 -11.36
C GLN A 72 -1.10 -5.65 -11.06
N CYS A 73 -0.02 -6.21 -10.52
CA CYS A 73 1.20 -5.45 -10.23
C CYS A 73 1.84 -4.97 -11.54
N SER A 74 2.17 -3.69 -11.59
CA SER A 74 3.04 -3.13 -12.63
C SER A 74 4.49 -3.60 -12.44
N GLU A 75 5.28 -3.57 -13.51
CA GLU A 75 6.70 -3.94 -13.44
C GLU A 75 7.46 -3.10 -12.40
N VAL A 76 7.19 -1.79 -12.32
CA VAL A 76 7.79 -0.91 -11.31
C VAL A 76 7.46 -1.36 -9.88
N GLN A 77 6.24 -1.84 -9.64
CA GLN A 77 5.84 -2.36 -8.32
C GLN A 77 6.52 -3.69 -8.01
N LYS A 78 6.76 -4.55 -9.01
CA LYS A 78 7.42 -5.85 -8.78
C LYS A 78 8.88 -5.69 -8.34
N VAL A 79 9.58 -4.65 -8.82
CA VAL A 79 10.98 -4.38 -8.45
C VAL A 79 11.15 -3.54 -7.20
N ASN A 80 10.12 -2.76 -6.83
CA ASN A 80 10.13 -1.89 -5.65
C ASN A 80 9.29 -2.45 -4.48
N ALA A 81 8.76 -3.67 -4.60
CA ALA A 81 7.98 -4.36 -3.56
C ALA A 81 8.84 -4.84 -2.38
#